data_AF-A0A6P4E1A6-F1
#
_entry.id   AF-A0A6P4E1A6-F1
#
_cell.length_a   1.000
_cell.length_b   1.000
_cell.length_c   1.000
_cell.angle_alpha   90.00
_cell.angle_beta   90.00
_cell.angle_gamma   90.00
#
_symmetry.space_group_name_H-M   'P 1'
#
loop_
_entity.id
_entity.type
_entity.pdbx_description
1 polymer ?
#
loop_
_entity_poly.entity_id
_entity_poly.type
_entity_poly.pdbx_seq_one_letter_code
_entity_poly.pdbx_strand_id
1 'polypeptide(L)'
;KLRIYLSALNKVLKNLSHQWDTRTLKAVTQKQRSLQCLDSFSMYTIVTKDPAEIIQESMEIHHLICEAAATANKYFTYQLLTIISIAFLIIVFDAYYVLETLLGKSKRESKFKTVEFVTFFSCQMILYLIAIISIVEGSNRAIKKSEKTGGIAHSLLNKTKSAEVKEKLQQFSMQLMHLKINFTAAGLFNIDRTLYFTISGALTTYLIILLQFTSNSPNHGYGNGSSCCEAYNNMTNHTL
;
A
#
# COMPACT_ATOMS: atom_id res chain seq x y z
N LYS A 1 -38.60 14.08 -3.10
CA LYS A 1 -37.20 14.04 -2.59
C LYS A 1 -36.44 12.79 -3.05
N LEU A 2 -36.97 11.57 -2.89
CA LEU A 2 -36.30 10.31 -3.28
C LEU A 2 -35.88 10.20 -4.76
N ARG A 3 -36.72 10.67 -5.71
CA ARG A 3 -36.39 10.65 -7.16
C ARG A 3 -35.16 11.48 -7.53
N ILE A 4 -34.91 12.57 -6.82
CA ILE A 4 -33.76 13.46 -7.07
C ILE A 4 -32.46 12.79 -6.62
N TYR A 5 -32.49 12.08 -5.48
CA TYR A 5 -31.34 11.30 -4.99
C TYR A 5 -31.01 10.13 -5.92
N LEU A 6 -32.03 9.43 -6.44
CA LEU A 6 -31.83 8.36 -7.42
C LEU A 6 -31.24 8.86 -8.75
N SER A 7 -31.66 10.04 -9.24
CA SER A 7 -31.06 10.62 -10.45
C SER A 7 -29.62 11.07 -10.22
N ALA A 8 -29.34 11.65 -9.04
CA ALA A 8 -27.98 12.05 -8.67
C ALA A 8 -27.04 10.85 -8.53
N LEU A 9 -27.49 9.79 -7.84
CA LEU A 9 -26.74 8.54 -7.68
C LEU A 9 -26.46 7.88 -9.04
N ASN A 10 -27.46 7.80 -9.92
CA ASN A 10 -27.29 7.23 -11.25
C ASN A 10 -26.29 8.05 -12.09
N LYS A 11 -26.32 9.38 -11.96
CA LYS A 11 -25.35 10.27 -12.63
C LYS A 11 -23.94 10.08 -12.10
N VAL A 12 -23.75 9.89 -10.79
CA VAL A 12 -22.46 9.61 -10.17
C VAL A 12 -21.93 8.23 -10.60
N LEU A 13 -22.78 7.20 -10.59
CA LEU A 13 -22.40 5.85 -11.01
C LEU A 13 -22.01 5.80 -12.50
N LYS A 14 -22.73 6.50 -13.37
CA LYS A 14 -22.35 6.63 -14.79
C LYS A 14 -21.01 7.34 -14.97
N ASN A 15 -20.76 8.39 -14.19
CA ASN A 15 -19.50 9.11 -14.26
C ASN A 15 -18.32 8.26 -13.74
N LEU A 16 -18.54 7.49 -12.67
CA LEU A 16 -17.55 6.55 -12.13
C LEU A 16 -17.25 5.39 -13.10
N SER A 17 -18.29 4.83 -13.73
CA SER A 17 -18.13 3.81 -14.78
C SER A 17 -17.34 4.34 -15.97
N HIS A 18 -17.65 5.54 -16.46
CA HIS A 18 -16.92 6.15 -17.57
C HIS A 18 -15.46 6.47 -17.19
N GLN A 19 -15.21 6.95 -15.97
CA GLN A 19 -13.85 7.18 -15.46
C GLN A 19 -13.07 5.87 -15.32
N TRP A 20 -13.72 4.80 -14.88
CA TRP A 20 -13.10 3.48 -14.78
C TRP A 20 -12.74 2.92 -16.16
N ASP A 21 -13.67 2.93 -17.13
CA ASP A 21 -13.39 2.50 -18.50
C ASP A 21 -12.30 3.33 -19.17
N THR A 22 -12.30 4.65 -18.98
CA THR A 22 -11.26 5.53 -19.54
C THR A 22 -9.89 5.23 -18.93
N ARG A 23 -9.81 4.95 -17.63
CA ARG A 23 -8.55 4.56 -16.96
C ARG A 23 -8.08 3.18 -17.42
N THR A 24 -9.00 2.22 -17.55
CA THR A 24 -8.69 0.87 -18.04
C THR A 24 -8.21 0.91 -19.48
N LEU A 25 -8.87 1.67 -20.36
CA LEU A 25 -8.45 1.88 -21.75
C LEU A 25 -7.07 2.52 -21.83
N LYS A 26 -6.80 3.60 -21.09
CA LYS A 26 -5.46 4.22 -21.05
C LYS A 26 -4.37 3.26 -20.56
N ALA A 27 -4.67 2.46 -19.53
CA ALA A 27 -3.75 1.45 -19.03
C ALA A 27 -3.51 0.32 -20.04
N VAL A 28 -4.54 -0.12 -20.76
CA VAL A 28 -4.45 -1.14 -21.82
C VAL A 28 -3.68 -0.60 -23.02
N THR A 29 -3.94 0.62 -23.47
CA THR A 29 -3.21 1.25 -24.59
C THR A 29 -1.74 1.49 -24.24
N GLN A 30 -1.44 1.91 -23.01
CA GLN A 30 -0.06 2.06 -22.54
C GLN A 30 0.65 0.69 -22.45
N LYS A 31 -0.04 -0.32 -21.93
CA LYS A 31 0.45 -1.72 -21.91
C LYS A 31 0.69 -2.25 -23.32
N GLN A 32 -0.18 -1.94 -24.27
CA GLN A 32 -0.07 -2.35 -25.67
C GLN A 32 1.08 -1.65 -26.39
N ARG A 33 1.38 -0.39 -26.07
CA ARG A 33 2.60 0.30 -26.57
C ARG A 33 3.88 -0.28 -25.99
N SER A 34 3.89 -0.58 -24.69
CA SER A 34 5.03 -1.28 -24.06
C SER A 34 5.17 -2.73 -24.54
N LEU A 35 4.08 -3.38 -24.95
CA LEU A 35 4.13 -4.70 -25.59
C LEU A 35 4.56 -4.59 -27.05
N GLN A 36 4.18 -3.55 -27.79
CA GLN A 36 4.66 -3.33 -29.16
C GLN A 36 6.16 -3.09 -29.23
N CYS A 37 6.77 -2.40 -28.26
CA CYS A 37 8.23 -2.32 -28.22
C CYS A 37 8.85 -3.69 -27.91
N LEU A 38 8.24 -4.53 -27.08
CA LEU A 38 8.68 -5.91 -26.80
C LEU A 38 8.42 -6.89 -27.96
N ASP A 39 7.33 -6.71 -28.72
CA ASP A 39 6.96 -7.54 -29.88
C ASP A 39 7.88 -7.23 -31.08
N SER A 40 8.36 -5.99 -31.20
CA SER A 40 9.48 -5.65 -32.08
C SER A 40 10.75 -6.44 -31.76
N PHE A 41 10.91 -6.97 -30.53
CA PHE A 41 12.04 -7.78 -30.12
C PHE A 41 11.80 -9.31 -30.24
N SER A 42 10.56 -9.82 -30.29
CA SER A 42 10.32 -11.19 -29.83
C SER A 42 10.10 -12.30 -30.88
N MET A 43 9.70 -12.07 -32.14
CA MET A 43 9.17 -13.21 -32.93
C MET A 43 9.95 -13.66 -34.17
N TYR A 44 10.81 -12.84 -34.77
CA TYR A 44 11.56 -13.24 -35.98
C TYR A 44 13.08 -13.37 -35.80
N THR A 45 13.65 -12.90 -34.69
CA THR A 45 15.11 -12.81 -34.48
C THR A 45 15.71 -13.92 -33.60
N ILE A 46 14.91 -14.74 -32.93
CA ILE A 46 15.43 -15.74 -31.96
C ILE A 46 16.00 -16.99 -32.66
N VAL A 47 15.69 -17.21 -33.95
CA VAL A 47 16.05 -18.47 -34.65
C VAL A 47 17.47 -18.45 -35.25
N THR A 48 18.18 -17.32 -35.28
CA THR A 48 19.52 -17.24 -35.90
C THR A 48 20.57 -16.37 -35.18
N LYS A 49 20.30 -15.81 -34.00
CA LYS A 49 21.25 -14.89 -33.33
C LYS A 49 22.32 -15.62 -32.51
N ASP A 50 23.54 -15.12 -32.61
CA ASP A 50 24.67 -15.58 -31.80
C ASP A 50 24.37 -15.39 -30.29
N PRO A 51 24.71 -16.34 -29.40
CA PRO A 51 24.48 -16.22 -27.97
C PRO A 51 25.04 -14.93 -27.34
N ALA A 52 26.14 -14.37 -27.87
CA ALA A 52 26.68 -13.11 -27.38
C ALA A 52 25.77 -11.92 -27.71
N GLU A 53 25.11 -11.95 -28.87
CA GLU A 53 24.14 -10.93 -29.28
C GLU A 53 22.88 -10.97 -28.39
N ILE A 54 22.39 -12.17 -28.05
CA ILE A 54 21.24 -12.34 -27.14
C ILE A 54 21.56 -11.79 -25.74
N ILE A 55 22.78 -12.00 -25.24
CA ILE A 55 23.20 -11.46 -23.95
C ILE A 55 23.29 -9.93 -24.02
N GLN A 56 23.83 -9.39 -25.12
CA GLN A 56 23.92 -7.95 -25.34
C GLN A 56 22.52 -7.29 -25.35
N GLU A 57 21.56 -7.86 -26.07
CA GLU A 57 20.17 -7.38 -26.05
C GLU A 57 19.57 -7.47 -24.65
N SER A 58 19.84 -8.56 -23.91
CA SER A 58 19.36 -8.72 -22.53
C SER A 58 19.92 -7.65 -21.58
N MET A 59 21.19 -7.25 -21.76
CA MET A 59 21.82 -6.18 -21.01
C MET A 59 21.15 -4.82 -21.28
N GLU A 60 20.86 -4.52 -22.55
CA GLU A 60 20.19 -3.29 -22.96
C GLU A 60 18.75 -3.22 -22.42
N ILE A 61 18.00 -4.30 -22.55
CA ILE A 61 16.65 -4.40 -21.98
C ILE A 61 16.67 -4.23 -20.46
N HIS A 62 17.62 -4.88 -19.76
CA HIS A 62 17.76 -4.73 -18.32
C HIS A 62 18.06 -3.28 -17.92
N HIS A 63 18.95 -2.62 -18.66
CA HIS A 63 19.27 -1.20 -18.43
C HIS A 63 18.02 -0.31 -18.55
N LEU A 64 17.26 -0.47 -19.64
CA LEU A 64 16.03 0.29 -19.87
C LEU A 64 14.97 0.04 -18.79
N ILE A 65 14.83 -1.20 -18.32
CA ILE A 65 13.91 -1.54 -17.23
C ILE A 65 14.33 -0.86 -15.92
N CYS A 66 15.61 -0.88 -15.58
CA CYS A 66 16.14 -0.21 -14.39
C CYS A 66 15.93 1.31 -14.46
N GLU A 67 16.21 1.92 -15.60
CA GLU A 67 15.99 3.36 -15.82
C GLU A 67 14.50 3.73 -15.72
N ALA A 68 13.62 2.93 -16.34
CA ALA A 68 12.18 3.13 -16.26
C ALA A 68 11.68 2.98 -14.81
N ALA A 69 12.17 1.99 -14.07
CA ALA A 69 11.83 1.79 -12.66
C ALA A 69 12.31 2.96 -11.78
N ALA A 70 13.53 3.44 -12.00
CA ALA A 70 14.08 4.60 -11.28
C ALA A 70 13.29 5.88 -11.59
N THR A 71 12.92 6.09 -12.85
CA THR A 71 12.11 7.22 -13.29
C THR A 71 10.70 7.17 -12.70
N ALA A 72 10.07 6.00 -12.71
CA ALA A 72 8.77 5.79 -12.08
C ALA A 72 8.84 6.05 -10.57
N ASN A 73 9.87 5.53 -9.90
CA ASN A 73 10.08 5.77 -8.47
C ASN A 73 10.21 7.27 -8.20
N LYS A 74 11.08 7.99 -8.94
CA LYS A 74 11.27 9.45 -8.79
C LYS A 74 9.98 10.24 -9.00
N TYR A 75 9.20 9.91 -10.03
CA TYR A 75 7.98 10.64 -10.36
C TYR A 75 6.85 10.39 -9.35
N PHE A 76 6.66 9.13 -8.94
CA PHE A 76 5.56 8.74 -8.05
C PHE A 76 5.94 8.73 -6.57
N THR A 77 7.17 9.06 -6.18
CA THR A 77 7.64 8.90 -4.80
C THR A 77 6.77 9.64 -3.77
N TYR A 78 6.44 10.91 -4.04
CA TYR A 78 5.60 11.74 -3.16
C TYR A 78 4.12 11.33 -3.23
N GLN A 79 3.67 10.87 -4.39
CA GLN A 79 2.32 10.35 -4.57
C GLN A 79 2.12 9.06 -3.77
N LEU A 80 3.09 8.14 -3.81
CA LEU A 80 3.09 6.90 -3.04
C LEU A 80 3.15 7.18 -1.55
N LEU A 81 4.00 8.11 -1.12
CA LEU A 81 4.03 8.58 0.27
C LEU A 81 2.64 9.05 0.71
N THR A 82 2.03 9.95 -0.06
CA THR A 82 0.70 10.52 0.25
C THR A 82 -0.38 9.44 0.29
N ILE A 83 -0.41 8.53 -0.68
CA ILE A 83 -1.38 7.42 -0.73
C ILE A 83 -1.23 6.52 0.50
N ILE A 84 0.01 6.12 0.83
CA ILE A 84 0.30 5.24 1.96
C ILE A 84 -0.05 5.94 3.28
N SER A 85 0.28 7.23 3.44
CA SER A 85 -0.07 8.01 4.63
C SER A 85 -1.58 8.16 4.81
N ILE A 86 -2.32 8.47 3.74
CA ILE A 86 -3.79 8.58 3.81
C ILE A 86 -4.41 7.22 4.13
N ALA A 87 -3.99 6.16 3.45
CA ALA A 87 -4.48 4.81 3.71
C ALA A 87 -4.21 4.39 5.15
N PHE A 88 -3.01 4.68 5.67
CA PHE A 88 -2.64 4.41 7.06
C PHE A 88 -3.55 5.13 8.05
N LEU A 89 -3.78 6.44 7.88
CA LEU A 89 -4.66 7.21 8.77
C LEU A 89 -6.09 6.66 8.75
N ILE A 90 -6.62 6.33 7.57
CA ILE A 90 -7.95 5.74 7.44
C ILE A 90 -8.02 4.41 8.19
N ILE A 91 -7.02 3.53 8.02
CA ILE A 91 -6.95 2.26 8.75
C ILE A 91 -6.91 2.48 10.26
N VAL A 92 -6.14 3.46 10.75
CA VAL A 92 -6.07 3.80 12.19
C VAL A 92 -7.45 4.21 12.72
N PHE A 93 -8.14 5.13 12.03
CA PHE A 93 -9.47 5.58 12.45
C PHE A 93 -10.52 4.49 12.35
N ASP A 94 -10.54 3.73 11.25
CA ASP A 94 -11.50 2.64 11.05
C ASP A 94 -11.31 1.55 12.13
N ALA A 95 -10.07 1.16 12.41
CA ALA A 95 -9.74 0.20 13.46
C ALA A 95 -10.12 0.73 14.85
N TYR A 96 -9.87 2.02 15.14
CA TYR A 96 -10.29 2.65 16.40
C TYR A 96 -11.81 2.58 16.58
N TYR A 97 -12.60 3.00 15.58
CA TYR A 97 -14.07 3.01 15.68
C TYR A 97 -14.66 1.60 15.80
N VAL A 98 -14.09 0.63 15.09
CA VAL A 98 -14.48 -0.78 15.24
C VAL A 98 -14.17 -1.26 16.65
N LEU A 99 -12.97 -0.99 17.17
CA LEU A 99 -12.54 -1.44 18.50
C LEU A 99 -13.33 -0.78 19.65
N GLU A 100 -13.58 0.52 19.58
CA GLU A 100 -14.41 1.25 20.55
C GLU A 100 -15.84 0.68 20.60
N THR A 101 -16.39 0.35 19.44
CA THR A 101 -17.72 -0.26 19.32
C THR A 101 -17.74 -1.67 19.92
N LEU A 102 -16.70 -2.48 19.66
CA LEU A 102 -16.58 -3.85 20.19
C LEU A 102 -16.35 -3.87 21.71
N LEU A 103 -15.65 -2.87 22.26
CA LEU A 103 -15.43 -2.70 23.69
C LEU A 103 -16.67 -2.17 24.44
N GLY A 104 -17.78 -1.92 23.75
CA GLY A 104 -19.04 -1.46 24.36
C GLY A 104 -18.99 -0.02 24.90
N LYS A 105 -17.98 0.77 24.53
CA LYS A 105 -17.86 2.18 24.95
C LYS A 105 -18.76 3.12 24.14
N SER A 106 -19.23 2.68 22.97
CA SER A 106 -20.13 3.46 22.12
C SER A 106 -21.58 3.38 22.62
N LYS A 107 -22.18 4.54 22.94
CA LYS A 107 -23.62 4.66 23.25
C LYS A 107 -24.44 4.61 21.95
N ARG A 108 -24.68 3.42 21.42
CA ARG A 108 -25.57 3.25 20.25
C ARG A 108 -26.84 2.49 20.59
N GLU A 109 -27.97 3.10 20.29
CA GLU A 109 -29.31 2.70 20.78
C GLU A 109 -29.84 1.37 20.21
N SER A 110 -29.32 0.86 19.08
CA SER A 110 -29.77 -0.41 18.52
C SER A 110 -28.65 -1.32 18.02
N LYS A 111 -28.79 -2.63 18.25
CA LYS A 111 -27.86 -3.66 17.76
C LYS A 111 -27.72 -3.62 16.23
N PHE A 112 -28.81 -3.36 15.52
CA PHE A 112 -28.82 -3.27 14.06
C PHE A 112 -27.91 -2.14 13.55
N LYS A 113 -27.99 -0.95 14.17
CA LYS A 113 -27.11 0.18 13.82
C LYS A 113 -25.64 -0.09 14.16
N THR A 114 -25.39 -0.90 15.18
CA THR A 114 -24.03 -1.33 15.53
C THR A 114 -23.41 -2.25 14.48
N VAL A 115 -24.15 -3.24 14.00
CA VAL A 115 -23.67 -4.17 12.96
C VAL A 115 -23.42 -3.44 11.64
N GLU A 116 -24.33 -2.57 11.21
CA GLU A 116 -24.20 -1.80 9.96
C GLU A 116 -22.92 -0.96 9.94
N PHE A 117 -22.65 -0.24 11.03
CA PHE A 117 -21.47 0.58 11.17
C PHE A 117 -20.18 -0.24 11.23
N VAL A 118 -20.12 -1.29 12.06
CA VAL A 118 -18.90 -2.13 12.15
C VAL A 118 -18.59 -2.74 10.79
N THR A 119 -19.62 -3.18 10.06
CA THR A 119 -19.46 -3.73 8.71
C THR A 119 -18.92 -2.69 7.74
N PHE A 120 -19.45 -1.46 7.78
CA PHE A 120 -18.99 -0.36 6.92
C PHE A 120 -17.49 -0.05 7.15
N PHE A 121 -17.10 0.20 8.40
CA PHE A 121 -15.71 0.52 8.74
C PHE A 121 -14.75 -0.65 8.51
N SER A 122 -15.18 -1.88 8.79
CA SER A 122 -14.36 -3.07 8.54
C SER A 122 -14.14 -3.30 7.04
N CYS A 123 -15.18 -3.10 6.22
CA CYS A 123 -15.07 -3.20 4.76
C CYS A 123 -14.11 -2.14 4.20
N GLN A 124 -14.26 -0.89 4.64
CA GLN A 124 -13.38 0.20 4.25
C GLN A 124 -11.92 -0.07 4.65
N MET A 125 -11.68 -0.51 5.88
CA MET A 125 -10.35 -0.89 6.37
C MET A 125 -9.72 -1.99 5.51
N ILE A 126 -10.48 -3.03 5.16
CA ILE A 126 -9.99 -4.13 4.30
C ILE A 126 -9.60 -3.60 2.91
N LEU A 127 -10.38 -2.70 2.32
CA LEU A 127 -10.06 -2.13 1.01
C LEU A 127 -8.72 -1.37 1.03
N TYR A 128 -8.46 -0.55 2.05
CA TYR A 128 -7.18 0.17 2.17
C TYR A 128 -6.01 -0.76 2.50
N LEU A 129 -6.23 -1.83 3.26
CA LEU A 129 -5.21 -2.87 3.46
C LEU A 129 -4.85 -3.54 2.13
N ILE A 130 -5.84 -3.91 1.31
CA ILE A 130 -5.62 -4.48 -0.02
C ILE A 130 -4.85 -3.50 -0.91
N ALA A 131 -5.15 -2.20 -0.84
CA ALA A 131 -4.42 -1.19 -1.60
C ALA A 131 -2.93 -1.14 -1.21
N ILE A 132 -2.61 -1.13 0.09
CA ILE A 132 -1.22 -1.15 0.58
C ILE A 132 -0.52 -2.45 0.16
N ILE A 133 -1.18 -3.61 0.35
CA ILE A 133 -0.64 -4.92 -0.06
C ILE A 133 -0.36 -4.95 -1.56
N SER A 134 -1.24 -4.38 -2.38
CA SER A 134 -1.07 -4.34 -3.83
C SER A 134 0.16 -3.52 -4.24
N ILE A 135 0.39 -2.38 -3.58
CA ILE A 135 1.56 -1.52 -3.82
C ILE A 135 2.85 -2.26 -3.41
N VAL A 136 2.86 -2.86 -2.22
CA VAL A 136 4.04 -3.56 -1.68
C VAL A 136 4.36 -4.82 -2.48
N GLU A 137 3.38 -5.69 -2.74
CA GLU A 137 3.62 -6.90 -3.53
C GLU A 137 3.93 -6.59 -4.99
N GLY A 138 3.35 -5.53 -5.57
CA GLY A 138 3.72 -5.07 -6.92
C GLY A 138 5.19 -4.70 -7.01
N SER A 139 5.67 -3.88 -6.07
CA SER A 139 7.06 -3.44 -5.97
C SER A 139 8.00 -4.63 -5.72
N ASN A 140 7.67 -5.47 -4.74
CA ASN A 140 8.47 -6.64 -4.36
C ASN A 140 8.54 -7.69 -5.47
N ARG A 141 7.51 -7.86 -6.30
CA ARG A 141 7.56 -8.74 -7.49
C ARG A 141 8.55 -8.23 -8.53
N ALA A 142 8.63 -6.92 -8.75
CA ALA A 142 9.60 -6.33 -9.67
C ALA A 142 11.04 -6.51 -9.16
N ILE A 143 11.28 -6.26 -7.87
CA ILE A 143 12.58 -6.47 -7.22
C ILE A 143 13.02 -7.94 -7.34
N LYS A 144 12.15 -8.89 -6.92
CA LYS A 144 12.46 -10.32 -6.99
C LYS A 144 12.73 -10.84 -8.40
N LYS A 145 12.03 -10.31 -9.40
CA LYS A 145 12.28 -10.68 -10.80
C LYS A 145 13.65 -10.21 -11.27
N SER A 146 14.04 -8.98 -10.92
CA SER A 146 15.38 -8.45 -11.20
C SER A 146 16.48 -9.28 -10.53
N GLU A 147 16.31 -9.64 -9.26
CA GLU A 147 17.26 -10.50 -8.53
C GLU A 147 17.38 -11.90 -9.15
N LYS A 148 16.26 -12.49 -9.59
CA LYS A 148 16.25 -13.80 -10.24
C LYS A 148 17.05 -13.80 -11.55
N THR A 149 17.01 -12.70 -12.31
CA THR A 149 17.83 -12.54 -13.53
C THR A 149 19.32 -12.65 -13.21
N GLY A 150 19.77 -12.07 -12.09
CA GLY A 150 21.13 -12.24 -11.56
C GLY A 150 21.53 -13.70 -11.38
N GLY A 151 20.68 -14.48 -10.70
CA GLY A 151 20.91 -15.91 -10.49
C GLY A 151 20.97 -16.73 -11.79
N ILE A 152 20.16 -16.38 -12.78
CA ILE A 152 20.18 -17.03 -14.10
C ILE A 152 21.48 -16.70 -14.84
N ALA A 153 21.85 -15.42 -14.92
CA ALA A 153 23.08 -14.97 -15.59
C ALA A 153 24.32 -15.65 -14.97
N HIS A 154 24.38 -15.73 -13.63
CA HIS A 154 25.47 -16.41 -12.94
C HIS A 154 25.49 -17.93 -13.22
N SER A 155 24.32 -18.56 -13.26
CA SER A 155 24.21 -19.98 -13.60
C SER A 155 24.67 -20.28 -15.04
N LEU A 156 24.40 -19.37 -15.98
CA LEU A 156 24.87 -19.47 -17.36
C LEU A 156 26.39 -19.24 -17.45
N LEU A 157 26.93 -18.29 -16.69
CA LEU A 157 28.36 -17.99 -16.64
C LEU A 157 29.18 -19.23 -16.22
N ASN A 158 28.65 -20.03 -15.31
CA ASN A 158 29.30 -21.26 -14.84
C ASN A 158 29.19 -22.44 -15.83
N LYS A 159 28.30 -22.37 -16.83
CA LYS A 159 28.06 -23.45 -17.79
C LYS A 159 28.66 -23.19 -19.18
N THR A 160 28.90 -21.93 -19.53
CA THR A 160 29.42 -21.58 -20.86
C THR A 160 30.87 -22.03 -21.06
N LYS A 161 31.18 -22.52 -22.26
CA LYS A 161 32.54 -22.87 -22.70
C LYS A 161 33.13 -21.85 -23.69
N SER A 162 32.29 -20.99 -24.26
CA SER A 162 32.74 -19.94 -25.20
C SER A 162 33.30 -18.75 -24.42
N ALA A 163 34.51 -18.33 -24.77
CA ALA A 163 35.20 -17.21 -24.13
C ALA A 163 34.46 -15.88 -24.33
N GLU A 164 33.93 -15.64 -25.54
CA GLU A 164 33.16 -14.44 -25.88
C GLU A 164 31.86 -14.35 -25.07
N VAL A 165 31.10 -15.45 -25.02
CA VAL A 165 29.86 -15.55 -24.22
C VAL A 165 30.16 -15.37 -22.73
N LYS A 166 31.30 -15.91 -22.26
CA LYS A 166 31.74 -15.78 -20.87
C LYS A 166 32.03 -14.32 -20.52
N GLU A 167 32.74 -13.59 -21.38
CA GLU A 167 33.04 -12.18 -21.17
C GLU A 167 31.75 -11.34 -21.09
N LYS A 168 30.81 -11.54 -22.03
CA LYS A 168 29.51 -10.86 -22.03
C LYS A 168 28.67 -11.17 -20.79
N LEU A 169 28.62 -12.44 -20.37
CA LEU A 169 27.93 -12.82 -19.13
C LEU A 169 28.58 -12.23 -17.88
N GLN A 170 29.90 -12.06 -17.86
CA GLN A 170 30.59 -11.42 -16.76
C GLN A 170 30.24 -9.93 -16.69
N GLN A 171 30.20 -9.23 -17.83
CA GLN A 171 29.71 -7.84 -17.91
C GLN A 171 28.24 -7.74 -17.44
N PHE A 172 27.37 -8.64 -17.92
CA PHE A 172 25.98 -8.66 -17.51
C PHE A 172 25.81 -8.95 -16.02
N SER A 173 26.58 -9.88 -15.46
CA SER A 173 26.57 -10.18 -14.03
C SER A 173 26.97 -8.95 -13.20
N MET A 174 28.00 -8.21 -13.62
CA MET A 174 28.40 -6.96 -12.98
C MET A 174 27.26 -5.92 -13.06
N GLN A 175 26.64 -5.78 -14.23
CA GLN A 175 25.51 -4.88 -14.42
C GLN A 175 24.34 -5.22 -13.48
N LEU A 176 23.98 -6.50 -13.34
CA LEU A 176 22.90 -6.96 -12.45
C LEU A 176 23.23 -6.72 -10.96
N MET A 177 24.50 -6.74 -10.58
CA MET A 177 24.92 -6.41 -9.22
C MET A 177 24.84 -4.90 -8.92
N HIS A 178 25.18 -4.05 -9.90
CA HIS A 178 25.22 -2.60 -9.72
C HIS A 178 23.87 -1.90 -9.98
N LEU A 179 23.08 -2.36 -10.96
CA LEU A 179 21.79 -1.80 -11.31
C LEU A 179 20.65 -2.56 -10.63
N LYS A 180 20.42 -2.24 -9.35
CA LYS A 180 19.32 -2.84 -8.58
C LYS A 180 18.06 -1.98 -8.65
N ILE A 181 16.94 -2.64 -8.89
CA ILE A 181 15.63 -2.00 -8.75
C ILE A 181 15.31 -1.88 -7.26
N ASN A 182 15.01 -0.66 -6.81
CA ASN A 182 14.48 -0.41 -5.49
C ASN A 182 13.41 0.67 -5.55
N PHE A 183 12.34 0.50 -4.78
CA PHE A 183 11.22 1.44 -4.69
C PHE A 183 11.16 2.04 -3.29
N THR A 184 11.03 3.35 -3.22
CA THR A 184 11.09 4.12 -1.97
C THR A 184 10.08 5.26 -1.99
N ALA A 185 9.43 5.53 -0.87
CA ALA A 185 8.55 6.68 -0.72
C ALA A 185 9.31 7.86 -0.06
N ALA A 186 9.57 8.92 -0.84
CA ALA A 186 10.37 10.11 -0.50
C ALA A 186 11.74 9.83 0.16
N GLY A 187 12.28 8.63 0.02
CA GLY A 187 13.48 8.18 0.75
C GLY A 187 13.25 7.91 2.25
N LEU A 188 12.01 8.02 2.75
CA LEU A 188 11.65 7.78 4.15
C LEU A 188 11.56 6.30 4.49
N PHE A 189 10.99 5.50 3.58
CA PHE A 189 10.87 4.05 3.74
C PHE A 189 10.89 3.33 2.40
N ASN A 190 11.39 2.09 2.44
CA ASN A 190 11.35 1.17 1.31
C ASN A 190 9.94 0.64 1.09
N ILE A 191 9.55 0.50 -0.17
CA ILE A 191 8.28 -0.11 -0.57
C ILE A 191 8.53 -1.62 -0.78
N ASP A 192 8.79 -2.29 0.34
CA ASP A 192 9.01 -3.74 0.40
C ASP A 192 8.19 -4.35 1.55
N ARG A 193 8.36 -5.66 1.79
CA ARG A 193 7.59 -6.37 2.82
C ARG A 193 7.90 -5.92 4.24
N THR A 194 8.99 -5.18 4.48
CA THR A 194 9.28 -4.61 5.81
C THR A 194 8.25 -3.55 6.19
N LEU A 195 7.65 -2.87 5.21
CA LEU A 195 6.61 -1.86 5.41
C LEU A 195 5.38 -2.42 6.15
N TYR A 196 5.06 -3.70 6.00
CA TYR A 196 3.97 -4.34 6.74
C TYR A 196 4.20 -4.29 8.25
N PHE A 197 5.43 -4.54 8.69
CA PHE A 197 5.81 -4.50 10.11
C PHE A 197 5.82 -3.07 10.64
N THR A 198 6.29 -2.11 9.83
CA THR A 198 6.25 -0.69 10.19
C THR A 198 4.80 -0.20 10.37
N ILE A 199 3.91 -0.54 9.44
CA ILE A 199 2.50 -0.17 9.49
C ILE A 199 1.79 -0.83 10.67
N SER A 200 2.01 -2.12 10.92
CA SER A 200 1.36 -2.82 12.04
C SER A 200 1.84 -2.27 13.39
N GLY A 201 3.14 -2.05 13.57
CA GLY A 201 3.69 -1.48 14.80
C GLY A 201 3.16 -0.07 15.07
N ALA A 202 3.14 0.79 14.04
CA ALA A 202 2.58 2.14 14.15
C ALA A 202 1.07 2.08 14.46
N LEU A 203 0.30 1.25 13.74
CA LEU A 203 -1.14 1.06 13.95
C LEU A 203 -1.43 0.68 15.40
N THR A 204 -0.77 -0.36 15.93
CA THR A 204 -0.95 -0.80 17.32
C THR A 204 -0.64 0.33 18.31
N THR A 205 0.45 1.06 18.08
CA THR A 205 0.85 2.19 18.95
C THR A 205 -0.22 3.28 18.97
N TYR A 206 -0.71 3.72 17.80
CA TYR A 206 -1.75 4.75 17.74
C TYR A 206 -3.07 4.27 18.32
N LEU A 207 -3.46 3.02 18.12
CA LEU A 207 -4.69 2.46 18.72
C LEU A 207 -4.62 2.47 20.25
N ILE A 208 -3.49 2.07 20.83
CA ILE A 208 -3.30 2.12 22.29
C ILE A 208 -3.46 3.56 22.79
N ILE A 209 -2.79 4.51 22.13
CA ILE A 209 -2.86 5.93 22.50
C ILE A 209 -4.31 6.44 22.44
N LEU A 210 -5.01 6.20 21.32
CA LEU A 210 -6.40 6.65 21.14
C LEU A 210 -7.34 6.04 22.18
N LEU A 211 -7.19 4.74 22.48
CA LEU A 211 -8.00 4.08 23.50
C LEU A 211 -7.76 4.63 24.91
N GLN A 212 -6.51 4.98 25.25
CA GLN A 212 -6.18 5.58 26.54
C GLN A 212 -6.80 6.98 26.67
N PHE A 213 -6.69 7.84 25.66
CA PHE A 213 -7.29 9.17 25.66
C PHE A 213 -8.82 9.14 25.79
N THR A 214 -9.48 8.19 25.14
CA THR A 214 -10.94 8.00 25.27
C THR A 214 -11.33 7.50 26.65
N SER A 215 -10.50 6.64 27.29
CA SER A 215 -10.81 6.11 28.62
C SER A 215 -10.58 7.12 29.74
N ASN A 216 -9.60 8.00 29.58
CA ASN A 216 -9.20 8.99 30.59
C ASN A 216 -9.88 10.35 30.41
N SER A 217 -10.62 10.56 29.33
CA SER A 217 -11.48 11.73 29.21
C SER A 217 -12.57 11.64 30.27
N PRO A 218 -12.73 12.65 31.15
CA PRO A 218 -13.81 12.65 32.12
C PRO A 218 -15.11 12.59 31.32
N ASN A 219 -15.77 11.43 31.37
CA ASN A 219 -17.15 11.32 30.94
C ASN A 219 -17.88 12.48 31.62
N HIS A 220 -18.44 13.40 30.83
CA HIS A 220 -19.39 14.40 31.33
C HIS A 220 -20.68 13.65 31.70
N GLY A 221 -20.58 12.79 32.71
CA GLY A 221 -21.64 12.06 33.35
C GLY A 221 -22.23 12.97 34.41
N TYR A 222 -23.21 13.77 34.01
CA TYR A 222 -24.30 14.06 34.94
C TYR A 222 -24.99 12.72 35.23
N GLY A 223 -24.66 12.10 36.35
CA GLY A 223 -25.18 10.79 36.68
C GLY A 223 -24.48 10.09 37.83
N ASN A 224 -24.63 10.66 39.03
CA ASN A 224 -24.61 10.00 40.33
C ASN A 224 -23.27 9.39 40.81
N GLY A 225 -22.58 10.15 41.66
CA GLY A 225 -21.40 9.70 42.40
C GLY A 225 -21.06 10.66 43.53
N SER A 226 -21.76 10.53 44.66
CA SER A 226 -21.40 10.96 46.02
C SER A 226 -20.88 12.39 46.23
N SER A 227 -21.72 13.18 46.89
CA SER A 227 -21.41 14.45 47.55
C SER A 227 -20.09 14.43 48.32
N CYS A 228 -19.08 15.16 47.85
CA CYS A 228 -17.93 15.58 48.67
C CYS A 228 -18.20 16.93 49.38
N CYS A 229 -19.45 17.41 49.39
CA CYS A 229 -19.83 18.67 50.05
C CYS A 229 -20.65 18.46 51.34
N GLU A 230 -21.03 17.22 51.69
CA GLU A 230 -21.72 16.94 52.97
C GLU A 230 -20.77 16.82 54.17
N ALA A 231 -19.45 16.79 53.97
CA ALA A 231 -18.49 16.73 55.07
C ALA A 231 -18.27 18.08 55.79
N TYR A 232 -18.72 19.21 55.21
CA TYR A 232 -18.51 20.53 55.83
C TYR A 232 -19.68 21.02 56.70
N ASN A 233 -20.87 20.40 56.59
CA ASN A 233 -22.04 20.80 57.39
C ASN A 233 -22.24 19.97 58.68
N ASN A 234 -21.41 18.96 58.93
CA ASN A 234 -21.50 18.15 60.14
C ASN A 234 -20.45 18.48 61.22
N MET A 235 -19.59 19.50 61.00
CA MET A 235 -18.68 20.02 62.03
C MET A 235 -19.23 21.25 62.77
N THR A 236 -20.34 21.84 62.32
CA THR A 236 -20.94 23.03 62.92
C THR A 236 -22.10 22.76 63.89
N ASN A 237 -22.54 21.50 64.05
CA ASN A 237 -23.67 21.14 64.92
C ASN A 237 -23.28 20.34 66.19
N HIS A 238 -22.00 20.25 66.54
CA HIS A 238 -21.53 19.65 67.79
C HIS A 238 -20.68 20.61 68.64
N THR A 239 -21.12 21.87 68.76
CA THR A 239 -20.70 22.77 69.84
C THR A 239 -21.90 23.59 70.31
N LEU A 240 -22.72 22.95 71.13
CA LEU A 240 -23.53 23.57 72.19
C LEU A 240 -23.58 22.60 73.36
#